data_AF-A0A960HNZ6-F1
#
_entry.id   AF-A0A960HNZ6-F1
#
_cell.length_a   1.000
_cell.length_b   1.000
_cell.length_c   1.000
_cell.angle_alpha   90.00
_cell.angle_beta   90.00
_cell.angle_gamma   90.00
#
_symmetry.space_group_name_H-M   'P 1'
#
loop_
_entity.id
_entity.type
_entity.pdbx_description
1 polymer ?
#
loop_
_entity_poly.entity_id
_entity_poly.type
_entity_poly.pdbx_seq_one_letter_code
_entity_poly.pdbx_strand_id
1 'polypeptide(L)'
;MLLAAEWGTGQVFLSMIWFFLFFIWIILLFNVFADIFRSGDLSGWAKFFWILGMVALPYLGVFVYLIVRGGKMAEHRVADIKAQDEA
;
A
#
# COMPACT_ATOMS: atom_id res chain seq x y z
N MET A 1 13.57 -14.62 34.84
CA MET A 1 13.20 -15.30 33.57
C MET A 1 11.89 -14.69 33.09
N LEU A 2 11.97 -13.55 32.41
CA LEU A 2 10.83 -12.75 31.92
C LEU A 2 10.48 -13.13 30.48
N LEU A 3 10.27 -14.43 30.20
CA LEU A 3 10.03 -14.90 28.81
C LEU A 3 8.68 -15.57 28.62
N ALA A 4 7.99 -15.93 29.69
CA ALA A 4 6.60 -16.32 29.63
C ALA A 4 5.75 -15.09 30.02
N ALA A 5 5.65 -14.10 29.12
CA ALA A 5 4.44 -13.29 29.15
C ALA A 5 3.28 -14.29 29.12
N GLU A 6 2.36 -14.25 30.09
CA GLU A 6 1.29 -15.24 30.15
C GLU A 6 0.49 -15.20 28.84
N TRP A 7 0.70 -16.20 27.99
CA TRP A 7 0.12 -16.28 26.65
C TRP A 7 -1.34 -16.70 26.79
N GLY A 8 -2.22 -15.72 26.99
CA GLY A 8 -3.65 -15.92 26.92
C GLY A 8 -4.16 -16.03 25.48
N THR A 9 -5.32 -16.64 25.30
CA THR A 9 -5.98 -16.79 23.99
C THR A 9 -6.20 -15.44 23.28
N GLY A 10 -6.42 -14.36 24.04
CA GLY A 10 -6.58 -13.01 23.49
C GLY A 10 -5.31 -12.48 22.81
N GLN A 11 -4.14 -12.78 23.38
CA GLN A 11 -2.84 -12.37 22.85
C GLN A 11 -2.54 -13.08 21.53
N VAL A 12 -2.89 -14.36 21.43
CA VAL A 12 -2.78 -15.14 20.18
C VAL A 12 -3.66 -14.50 19.09
N PHE A 13 -4.92 -14.19 19.40
CA PHE A 13 -5.83 -13.55 18.46
C PHE A 13 -5.31 -12.18 17.98
N LEU A 14 -4.87 -11.32 18.90
CA LEU A 14 -4.30 -10.01 18.56
C LEU A 14 -3.02 -10.13 17.74
N SER A 15 -2.16 -11.12 18.04
CA SER A 15 -0.93 -11.35 17.25
C SER A 15 -1.25 -11.74 15.81
N MET A 16 -2.30 -12.54 15.59
CA MET A 16 -2.75 -12.93 14.25
C MET A 16 -3.30 -11.74 13.46
N ILE A 17 -4.08 -10.87 14.10
CA ILE A 17 -4.53 -9.61 13.48
C ILE A 17 -3.33 -8.73 13.13
N TRP A 18 -2.39 -8.56 14.05
CA TRP A 18 -1.21 -7.73 13.82
C TRP A 18 -0.36 -8.26 12.66
N PHE A 19 -0.16 -9.58 12.58
CA PHE A 19 0.52 -10.24 11.48
C PHE A 19 -0.22 -10.05 10.14
N PHE A 20 -1.55 -10.19 10.14
CA PHE A 20 -2.36 -9.95 8.95
C PHE A 20 -2.27 -8.50 8.47
N LEU A 21 -2.37 -7.52 9.38
CA LEU A 21 -2.20 -6.10 9.06
C LEU A 21 -0.81 -5.79 8.53
N PHE A 22 0.22 -6.41 9.09
CA PHE A 22 1.59 -6.30 8.58
C PHE A 22 1.71 -6.83 7.14
N PHE A 23 1.07 -7.95 6.82
CA PHE A 23 1.09 -8.49 5.46
C PHE A 23 0.36 -7.58 4.45
N ILE A 24 -0.84 -7.09 4.81
CA ILE A 24 -1.55 -6.08 4.02
C ILE A 24 -0.67 -4.86 3.80
N TRP A 25 -0.01 -4.39 4.85
CA TRP A 25 0.86 -3.22 4.80
C TRP A 25 1.98 -3.38 3.76
N ILE A 26 2.65 -4.54 3.74
CA ILE A 26 3.69 -4.85 2.76
C ILE A 26 3.14 -4.89 1.34
N ILE A 27 2.01 -5.57 1.12
CA ILE A 27 1.35 -5.63 -0.19
C ILE A 27 0.99 -4.22 -0.69
N LEU A 28 0.44 -3.40 0.19
CA LEU A 28 0.04 -2.03 -0.13
C LEU A 28 1.25 -1.20 -0.55
N LEU A 29 2.36 -1.31 0.17
CA LEU A 29 3.61 -0.62 -0.14
C LEU A 29 4.11 -1.02 -1.54
N PHE A 30 4.19 -2.31 -1.86
CA PHE A 30 4.58 -2.75 -3.21
C PHE A 30 3.62 -2.27 -4.31
N ASN A 31 2.31 -2.32 -4.08
CA ASN A 31 1.31 -1.85 -5.05
C ASN A 31 1.46 -0.35 -5.34
N VAL A 32 1.69 0.47 -4.31
CA VAL A 32 1.87 1.91 -4.47
C VAL A 32 3.17 2.22 -5.20
N PHE A 33 4.26 1.53 -4.88
CA PHE A 33 5.51 1.65 -5.64
C PHE A 33 5.32 1.29 -7.11
N ALA A 34 4.67 0.15 -7.41
CA ALA A 34 4.38 -0.26 -8.77
C ALA A 34 3.53 0.78 -9.53
N ASP A 35 2.54 1.36 -8.86
CA ASP A 35 1.67 2.40 -9.43
C ASP A 35 2.44 3.69 -9.76
N ILE A 36 3.37 4.13 -8.89
CA ILE A 36 4.26 5.27 -9.15
C ILE A 36 5.12 5.04 -10.40
N PHE A 37 5.66 3.84 -10.56
CA PHE A 37 6.50 3.52 -11.72
C PHE A 37 5.67 3.46 -13.00
N ARG A 38 4.49 2.82 -12.96
CA ARG A 38 3.57 2.67 -14.10
C ARG A 38 2.92 4.00 -14.52
N SER A 39 2.72 4.92 -13.58
CA SER A 39 2.19 6.25 -13.84
C SER A 39 3.11 7.02 -14.78
N GLY A 40 2.66 7.19 -16.03
CA GLY A 40 3.32 7.98 -17.06
C GLY A 40 3.11 9.49 -16.91
N ASP A 41 2.15 9.90 -16.07
CA ASP A 41 1.86 11.30 -15.74
C ASP A 41 2.78 11.89 -14.67
N LEU A 42 3.59 11.07 -13.99
CA LEU A 42 4.58 11.53 -13.01
C LEU A 42 5.91 11.86 -13.69
N SER A 43 6.38 13.10 -13.52
CA SER A 43 7.76 13.45 -13.83
C SER A 43 8.74 12.68 -12.93
N GLY A 44 9.97 12.45 -13.41
CA GLY A 44 10.99 11.70 -12.65
C GLY A 44 11.25 12.28 -11.24
N TRP A 45 11.22 13.62 -11.11
CA TRP A 45 11.33 14.30 -9.82
C TRP A 45 10.15 14.02 -8.89
N ALA A 46 8.92 13.98 -9.42
CA ALA A 46 7.76 13.64 -8.62
C ALA A 46 7.85 12.20 -8.11
N LYS A 47 8.28 11.24 -8.95
CA LYS A 47 8.51 9.84 -8.53
C LYS A 47 9.52 9.77 -7.38
N PHE A 48 10.62 10.52 -7.49
CA PHE A 48 11.65 10.59 -6.45
C PHE A 48 11.08 11.07 -5.10
N PHE A 49 10.34 12.18 -5.06
CA PHE A 49 9.77 12.69 -3.81
C PHE A 49 8.74 11.75 -3.19
N TRP A 50 7.93 11.06 -4.01
CA TRP A 50 6.98 10.07 -3.50
C TRP A 50 7.69 8.89 -2.85
N ILE A 51 8.71 8.34 -3.53
CA ILE A 51 9.50 7.24 -2.99
C ILE A 51 10.23 7.67 -1.72
N LEU A 52 10.87 8.84 -1.73
CA LEU A 52 11.58 9.37 -0.57
C LEU A 52 10.64 9.56 0.62
N GLY A 53 9.44 10.11 0.39
CA GLY A 53 8.41 10.28 1.42
C GLY A 53 7.95 8.95 2.02
N MET A 54 7.80 7.89 1.21
CA MET A 54 7.44 6.55 1.68
C MET A 54 8.58 5.86 2.43
N VAL A 55 9.83 6.08 2.04
CA VAL A 55 10.97 5.50 2.77
C VAL A 55 11.14 6.20 4.12
N ALA A 56 11.02 7.53 4.16
CA ALA A 56 11.17 8.30 5.40
C ALA A 56 9.97 8.11 6.35
N LEU A 57 8.75 8.07 5.81
CA LEU A 57 7.51 7.99 6.56
C LEU A 57 6.56 7.00 5.87
N PRO A 58 6.71 5.69 6.08
CA PRO A 58 5.99 4.66 5.33
C PRO A 58 4.47 4.85 5.36
N TYR A 59 3.88 4.87 6.56
CA TYR A 59 2.44 5.07 6.76
C TYR A 59 1.95 6.38 6.15
N LEU A 60 2.66 7.47 6.41
CA LEU A 60 2.26 8.81 5.97
C LEU A 60 2.37 8.96 4.45
N GLY A 61 3.47 8.51 3.84
CA GLY A 61 3.71 8.57 2.40
C GLY A 61 2.69 7.75 1.62
N VAL A 62 2.36 6.54 2.10
CA VAL A 62 1.31 5.70 1.51
C VAL A 62 -0.06 6.36 1.63
N PHE A 63 -0.45 6.84 2.81
CA PHE A 63 -1.78 7.44 2.99
C PHE A 63 -1.94 8.74 2.19
N VAL A 64 -0.92 9.59 2.17
CA VAL A 64 -0.93 10.80 1.34
C VAL A 64 -1.01 10.43 -0.13
N TYR A 65 -0.29 9.41 -0.59
CA TYR A 65 -0.39 8.92 -1.96
C TYR A 65 -1.80 8.45 -2.30
N LEU A 66 -2.41 7.63 -1.44
CA LEU A 66 -3.77 7.13 -1.64
C LEU A 66 -4.81 8.26 -1.67
N ILE A 67 -4.66 9.31 -0.86
CA ILE A 67 -5.57 10.47 -0.89
C ILE A 67 -5.41 11.25 -2.19
N VAL A 68 -4.17 11.51 -2.62
CA VAL A 68 -3.89 12.35 -3.79
C VAL A 68 -4.12 11.60 -5.11
N ARG A 69 -3.86 10.29 -5.16
CA ARG A 69 -3.84 9.47 -6.38
C ARG A 69 -4.73 8.23 -6.34
N GLY A 70 -5.42 7.94 -5.25
CA GLY A 70 -6.29 6.76 -5.13
C GLY A 70 -7.39 6.69 -6.19
N GLY A 71 -7.84 7.83 -6.71
CA GLY A 71 -8.83 7.90 -7.79
C GLY A 71 -8.38 7.28 -9.11
N LYS A 72 -7.08 7.36 -9.46
CA LYS A 72 -6.57 6.84 -10.74
C LYS A 72 -6.60 5.31 -10.81
N MET A 73 -6.54 4.61 -9.68
CA MET A 73 -6.72 3.16 -9.63
C MET A 73 -8.13 2.71 -10.04
N ALA A 74 -9.16 3.55 -9.86
CA ALA A 74 -10.51 3.25 -10.32
C ALA A 74 -10.66 3.51 -11.82
N GLU A 75 -10.11 4.61 -12.33
CA GLU A 75 -10.15 4.95 -13.77
C GLU A 75 -9.45 3.89 -14.64
N HIS A 76 -8.30 3.38 -14.20
CA HIS A 76 -7.59 2.33 -14.96
C HIS A 76 -8.39 1.02 -15.01
N ARG A 77 -9.06 0.63 -13.92
CA ARG A 77 -9.94 -0.56 -13.94
C ARG A 77 -11.16 -0.39 -14.84
N VAL A 78 -11.73 0.81 -14.89
CA VAL A 78 -12.86 1.09 -15.80
C VAL A 78 -12.39 1.07 -17.26
N ALA A 79 -11.19 1.61 -17.56
CA ALA A 79 -10.61 1.56 -18.89
C ALA A 79 -10.31 0.12 -19.36
N ASP A 80 -9.76 -0.72 -18.47
CA ASP A 80 -9.47 -2.13 -18.77
C ASP A 80 -10.74 -2.96 -19.01
N ILE A 81 -11.82 -2.72 -18.23
CA ILE A 81 -13.13 -3.35 -18.46
C ILE A 81 -13.70 -2.95 -19.81
N LYS A 82 -13.62 -1.66 -20.16
CA LYS A 82 -14.11 -1.15 -21.45
C LYS A 82 -13.36 -1.75 -22.65
N ALA A 83 -12.04 -1.92 -22.53
CA ALA A 83 -11.24 -2.52 -23.58
C ALA A 83 -11.48 -4.04 -23.75
N GLN A 84 -12.00 -4.72 -22.72
CA GLN A 84 -12.43 -6.11 -22.81
C GLN A 84 -13.82 -6.26 -23.45
N ASP A 85 -14.74 -5.33 -23.23
CA ASP A 85 -16.07 -5.36 -23.85
C ASP A 85 -16.05 -5.02 -25.36
N GLU A 86 -15.00 -4.35 -25.85
CA GLU A 86 -14.83 -3.97 -27.25
C GLU A 86 -14.06 -5.00 -28.11
N ALA A 87 -13.64 -6.14 -27.53
CA ALA A 87 -12.91 -7.23 -28.21
C ALA A 87 -13.77 -8.49 -28.39
#